data_AF-A0A1U7DBD2-F1
#
_entry.id   AF-A0A1U7DBD2-F1
#
_cell.length_a   1.000
_cell.length_b   1.000
_cell.length_c   1.000
_cell.angle_alpha   90.00
_cell.angle_beta   90.00
_cell.angle_gamma   90.00
#
_symmetry.space_group_name_H-M   'P 1'
#
loop_
_entity.id
_entity.type
_entity.pdbx_description
1 polymer ?
#
loop_
_entity_poly.entity_id
_entity_poly.type
_entity_poly.pdbx_seq_one_letter_code
_entity_poly.pdbx_strand_id
1 'polypeptide(L)'
;MNATIELFAAPERQRARYIVSHGFFKKGEIAEICVHHLGDGVEMTTRELAERVMIERDLEITDTALRNSVVFKVVQALRHAKRRKLVRMVEKRQGLCVWAAGDAVTLRVVASSPFRLD
;
A
#
# COMPACT_ATOMS: atom_id res chain seq x y z
N MET A 1 23.02 5.69 35.39
CA MET A 1 21.56 5.93 35.36
C MET A 1 21.06 5.30 34.06
N ASN A 2 20.50 4.10 34.12
CA ASN A 2 20.15 3.30 32.93
C ASN A 2 18.76 3.70 32.40
N ALA A 3 18.69 3.95 31.09
CA ALA A 3 17.49 4.34 30.34
C ALA A 3 16.47 3.19 30.23
N THR A 4 15.90 2.75 31.35
CA THR A 4 14.95 1.62 31.39
C THR A 4 13.63 1.98 32.07
N ILE A 5 13.50 3.16 32.71
CA ILE A 5 12.28 3.52 33.45
C ILE A 5 11.89 4.98 33.19
N GLU A 6 11.55 5.32 31.94
CA GLU A 6 10.65 6.45 31.64
C GLU A 6 9.56 6.06 30.62
N LEU A 7 9.43 4.77 30.32
CA LEU A 7 8.49 4.23 29.33
C LEU A 7 7.04 4.06 29.84
N PHE A 8 6.73 4.50 31.07
CA PHE A 8 5.44 4.28 31.73
C PHE A 8 4.64 5.56 32.03
N ALA A 9 5.11 6.74 31.65
CA ALA A 9 4.46 8.02 31.98
C ALA A 9 3.60 8.62 30.85
N ALA A 10 3.46 7.96 29.69
CA ALA A 10 2.66 8.45 28.57
C ALA A 10 1.32 7.69 28.46
N PRO A 11 0.20 8.38 28.15
CA PRO A 11 -1.14 7.81 28.21
C PRO A 11 -1.31 6.65 27.21
N GLU A 12 -2.00 5.59 27.65
CA GLU A 12 -2.18 4.30 26.98
C GLU A 12 -2.58 4.36 25.49
N ARG A 13 -3.17 5.47 25.02
CA ARG A 13 -3.49 5.71 23.60
C ARG A 13 -2.26 5.59 22.67
N GLN A 14 -1.07 5.88 23.18
CA GLN A 14 0.17 5.83 22.39
C GLN A 14 0.75 4.40 22.29
N ARG A 15 0.52 3.56 23.30
CA ARG A 15 0.89 2.12 23.26
C ARG A 15 0.03 1.32 22.29
N ALA A 16 -1.28 1.59 22.24
CA ALA A 16 -2.19 0.89 21.34
C ALA A 16 -1.92 1.17 19.85
N ARG A 17 -1.33 2.33 19.49
CA ARG A 17 -0.97 2.65 18.09
C ARG A 17 0.29 1.95 17.58
N TYR A 18 1.16 1.49 18.48
CA TYR A 18 2.42 0.84 18.12
C TYR A 18 2.34 -0.70 18.15
N ILE A 19 1.30 -1.25 18.77
CA ILE A 19 1.02 -2.68 18.82
C ILE A 19 0.38 -3.11 17.48
N VAL A 20 1.26 -3.41 16.53
CA VAL A 20 1.02 -4.37 15.44
C VAL A 20 -0.25 -4.09 14.64
N SER A 21 -0.14 -3.21 13.64
CA SER A 21 -0.28 -3.51 12.20
C SER A 21 -1.10 -4.74 11.70
N HIS A 22 -1.30 -5.81 12.48
CA HIS A 22 -2.06 -7.01 12.15
C HIS A 22 -3.57 -6.81 12.14
N GLY A 23 -4.12 -5.75 12.76
CA GLY A 23 -5.57 -5.51 12.80
C GLY A 23 -6.12 -4.54 11.75
N PHE A 24 -5.28 -3.70 11.13
CA PHE A 24 -5.77 -2.60 10.28
C PHE A 24 -6.27 -3.03 8.91
N PHE A 25 -5.71 -4.12 8.38
CA PHE A 25 -6.00 -4.55 7.02
C PHE A 25 -6.44 -5.99 6.97
N LYS A 26 -7.54 -6.26 6.26
CA LYS A 26 -7.97 -7.61 5.94
C LYS A 26 -6.95 -8.29 5.01
N LYS A 27 -6.97 -9.63 5.00
CA LYS A 27 -6.10 -10.41 4.10
C LYS A 27 -6.39 -10.03 2.65
N GLY A 28 -5.35 -9.59 1.93
CA GLY A 28 -5.46 -9.21 0.51
C GLY A 28 -5.84 -7.75 0.26
N GLU A 29 -6.40 -7.07 1.26
CA GLU A 29 -6.99 -5.73 1.11
C GLU A 29 -5.99 -4.67 0.60
N ILE A 30 -4.75 -4.67 1.10
CA ILE A 30 -3.72 -3.74 0.61
C ILE A 30 -3.45 -3.96 -0.88
N ALA A 31 -3.41 -5.23 -1.34
CA ALA A 31 -3.17 -5.53 -2.74
C ALA A 31 -4.36 -5.12 -3.61
N GLU A 32 -5.58 -5.30 -3.14
CA GLU A 32 -6.81 -4.87 -3.83
C GLU A 32 -6.83 -3.35 -4.01
N ILE A 33 -6.57 -2.59 -2.94
CA ILE A 33 -6.47 -1.13 -2.99
C ILE A 33 -5.38 -0.72 -4.00
N CYS A 34 -4.18 -1.29 -3.90
CA CYS A 34 -3.10 -0.94 -4.82
C CYS A 34 -3.46 -1.22 -6.28
N VAL A 35 -4.03 -2.39 -6.57
CA VAL A 35 -4.44 -2.75 -7.94
C VAL A 35 -5.52 -1.80 -8.46
N HIS A 36 -6.48 -1.42 -7.63
CA HIS A 36 -7.52 -0.46 -7.97
C HIS A 36 -6.93 0.90 -8.38
N HIS A 37 -5.97 1.43 -7.61
CA HIS A 37 -5.32 2.72 -7.93
C HIS A 37 -4.35 2.65 -9.11
N LEU A 38 -3.82 1.47 -9.45
CA LEU A 38 -2.91 1.30 -10.59
C LEU A 38 -3.64 1.26 -11.94
N GLY A 39 -4.94 0.95 -11.97
CA GLY A 39 -5.83 1.12 -13.14
C GLY A 39 -5.24 0.77 -14.51
N ASP A 40 -5.75 1.39 -15.57
CA ASP A 40 -5.13 1.33 -16.90
C ASP A 40 -4.20 2.53 -17.10
N GLY A 41 -2.92 2.25 -17.40
CA GLY A 41 -1.93 3.26 -17.74
C GLY A 41 -1.39 4.09 -16.57
N VAL A 42 -1.87 3.89 -15.34
CA VAL A 42 -1.37 4.62 -14.16
C VAL A 42 -0.16 3.87 -13.58
N GLU A 43 0.92 4.62 -13.40
CA GLU A 43 2.11 4.13 -12.71
C GLU A 43 2.29 4.89 -11.39
N MET A 44 2.56 4.16 -10.31
CA MET A 44 2.75 4.76 -9.00
C MET A 44 3.94 4.14 -8.28
N THR A 45 4.68 4.98 -7.56
CA THR A 45 5.71 4.50 -6.64
C THR A 45 5.07 3.78 -5.46
N THR A 46 5.85 2.92 -4.81
CA THR A 46 5.45 2.28 -3.54
C THR A 46 4.95 3.30 -2.51
N ARG A 47 5.54 4.50 -2.45
CA ARG A 47 5.18 5.53 -1.47
C ARG A 47 3.82 6.14 -1.76
N GLU A 48 3.57 6.50 -3.01
CA GLU A 48 2.26 7.03 -3.41
C GLU A 48 1.16 5.99 -3.20
N LEU A 49 1.42 4.71 -3.48
CA LEU A 49 0.47 3.63 -3.18
C LEU A 49 0.20 3.47 -1.69
N ALA A 50 1.22 3.63 -0.84
CA ALA A 50 1.03 3.62 0.61
C ALA A 50 0.16 4.78 1.09
N GLU A 51 0.34 5.97 0.53
CA GLU A 51 -0.51 7.13 0.81
C GLU A 51 -1.96 6.90 0.36
N ARG A 52 -2.18 6.29 -0.82
CA ARG A 52 -3.53 5.88 -1.27
C ARG A 52 -4.19 4.88 -0.30
N VAL A 53 -3.43 3.89 0.17
CA VAL A 53 -3.89 2.91 1.16
C VAL A 53 -4.27 3.58 2.48
N MET A 54 -3.51 4.59 2.91
CA MET A 54 -3.82 5.34 4.13
C MET A 54 -5.07 6.21 3.96
N ILE A 55 -5.19 6.94 2.84
CA ILE A 55 -6.38 7.75 2.51
C ILE A 55 -7.64 6.89 2.51
N GLU A 56 -7.62 5.75 1.81
CA GLU A 56 -8.79 4.88 1.67
C GLU A 56 -9.22 4.21 2.98
N ARG A 57 -8.34 4.19 3.99
CA ARG A 57 -8.62 3.67 5.33
C ARG A 57 -8.75 4.75 6.39
N ASP A 58 -8.84 6.01 5.98
CA ASP A 58 -8.96 7.16 6.88
C ASP A 58 -7.86 7.15 7.97
N LEU A 59 -6.63 6.82 7.55
CA LEU A 59 -5.45 6.78 8.41
C LEU A 59 -4.69 8.10 8.32
N GLU A 60 -4.13 8.52 9.46
CA GLU A 60 -3.35 9.76 9.57
C GLU A 60 -2.06 9.71 8.74
N ILE A 61 -2.02 10.41 7.61
CA ILE A 61 -0.91 10.41 6.64
C ILE A 61 0.32 11.15 7.18
N THR A 62 0.12 12.14 8.06
CA THR A 62 1.22 12.91 8.64
C THR A 62 2.02 12.10 9.67
N ASP A 63 1.43 11.03 10.22
CA ASP A 63 2.12 10.07 11.08
C ASP A 63 3.17 9.30 10.28
N THR A 64 4.42 9.72 10.43
CA THR A 64 5.55 9.17 9.67
C THR A 64 5.87 7.73 10.07
N ALA A 65 5.65 7.33 11.33
CA ALA A 65 5.91 5.97 11.78
C ALA A 65 4.86 4.99 11.21
N LEU A 66 3.58 5.42 11.21
CA LEU A 66 2.50 4.67 10.57
C LEU A 66 2.72 4.56 9.07
N ARG A 67 3.01 5.68 8.39
CA ARG A 67 3.27 5.71 6.95
C ARG A 67 4.41 4.77 6.55
N ASN A 68 5.53 4.78 7.28
CA ASN A 68 6.64 3.85 7.03
C ASN A 68 6.20 2.38 7.19
N SER A 69 5.41 2.08 8.22
CA SER A 69 4.86 0.73 8.44
C SER A 69 3.95 0.29 7.28
N VAL A 70 3.10 1.18 6.78
CA VAL A 70 2.23 0.93 5.62
C VAL A 70 3.06 0.73 4.35
N VAL A 71 4.09 1.54 4.11
CA VAL A 71 5.02 1.37 2.97
C VAL A 71 5.60 -0.04 2.96
N PHE A 72 6.09 -0.55 4.09
CA PHE A 72 6.62 -1.92 4.14
C PHE A 72 5.54 -2.97 3.83
N LYS A 73 4.33 -2.82 4.34
CA LYS A 73 3.21 -3.72 4.02
C LYS A 73 2.82 -3.68 2.55
N VAL A 74 2.82 -2.51 1.94
CA VAL A 74 2.59 -2.33 0.49
C VAL A 74 3.67 -3.02 -0.32
N VAL A 75 4.95 -2.90 0.04
CA VAL A 75 6.03 -3.65 -0.62
C VAL A 75 5.77 -5.16 -0.57
N GLN A 76 5.40 -5.69 0.61
CA GLN A 76 5.10 -7.11 0.74
C GLN A 76 3.89 -7.50 -0.13
N ALA A 77 2.78 -6.77 -0.02
CA ALA A 77 1.57 -7.01 -0.79
C ALA A 77 1.82 -7.00 -2.30
N LEU A 78 2.56 -6.00 -2.81
CA LEU A 78 2.91 -5.86 -4.23
C LEU A 78 3.84 -6.98 -4.71
N ARG A 79 4.81 -7.43 -3.89
CA ARG A 79 5.64 -8.61 -4.22
C ARG A 79 4.80 -9.88 -4.35
N HIS A 80 3.80 -10.07 -3.49
CA HIS A 80 2.86 -11.18 -3.59
C HIS A 80 1.93 -11.04 -4.80
N ALA A 81 1.39 -9.85 -5.07
CA ALA A 81 0.53 -9.57 -6.21
C ALA A 81 1.28 -9.72 -7.56
N LYS A 82 2.55 -9.30 -7.62
CA LYS A 82 3.43 -9.48 -8.79
C LYS A 82 3.60 -10.95 -9.13
N ARG A 83 3.83 -11.82 -8.13
CA ARG A 83 3.91 -13.27 -8.34
C ARG A 83 2.62 -13.87 -8.91
N ARG A 84 1.48 -13.21 -8.68
CA ARG A 84 0.16 -13.57 -9.23
C ARG A 84 -0.19 -12.82 -10.52
N LYS A 85 0.75 -12.06 -11.10
CA LYS A 85 0.59 -11.25 -12.32
C LYS A 85 -0.50 -10.16 -12.25
N LEU A 86 -0.87 -9.74 -11.04
CA LEU A 86 -1.86 -8.65 -10.84
C LEU A 86 -1.23 -7.26 -10.98
N VAL A 87 0.07 -7.15 -10.73
CA VAL A 87 0.87 -5.93 -10.89
C VAL A 87 2.21 -6.28 -11.54
N ARG A 88 2.85 -5.32 -12.18
CA ARG A 88 4.23 -5.40 -12.64
C ARG A 88 5.07 -4.28 -12.03
N MET A 89 6.35 -4.55 -11.79
CA MET A 89 7.32 -3.52 -11.44
C MET A 89 7.89 -2.99 -12.75
N VAL A 90 7.73 -1.69 -12.98
CA VAL A 90 8.12 -1.03 -14.23
C VAL A 90 9.60 -0.69 -14.20
N GLU A 91 10.00 0.08 -13.20
CA GLU A 91 11.36 0.56 -13.03
C GLU A 91 11.66 0.86 -11.56
N LYS A 92 12.90 1.27 -11.30
CA LYS A 92 13.29 1.94 -10.05
C LYS A 92 13.58 3.40 -10.34
N ARG A 93 12.78 4.31 -9.77
CA ARG A 93 12.99 5.75 -9.84
C ARG A 93 13.52 6.26 -8.51
N GLN A 94 14.75 6.77 -8.49
CA GLN A 94 15.40 7.28 -7.27
C GLN A 94 15.37 6.28 -6.09
N GLY A 95 15.57 4.98 -6.39
CA GLY A 95 15.53 3.92 -5.39
C GLY A 95 14.14 3.42 -5.00
N LEU A 96 13.06 4.06 -5.46
CA LEU A 96 11.68 3.62 -5.25
C LEU A 96 11.21 2.76 -6.43
N CYS A 97 10.54 1.64 -6.12
CA CYS A 97 9.91 0.82 -7.16
C CYS A 97 8.67 1.53 -7.68
N VAL A 98 8.58 1.65 -9.00
CA VAL A 98 7.38 2.10 -9.73
C VAL A 98 6.60 0.87 -10.15
N TRP A 99 5.30 0.89 -9.95
CA TRP A 99 4.38 -0.21 -10.21
C TRP A 99 3.31 0.20 -11.19
N ALA A 100 2.85 -0.76 -11.98
CA ALA A 100 1.71 -0.63 -12.88
C ALA A 100 0.81 -1.87 -12.73
N ALA A 101 -0.42 -1.78 -13.23
CA ALA A 101 -1.29 -2.95 -13.36
C ALA A 101 -0.60 -4.04 -14.19
N GLY A 102 -0.80 -5.29 -13.76
CA GLY A 102 -0.28 -6.46 -14.45
C GLY A 102 -1.25 -6.93 -15.53
N ASP A 103 -0.76 -7.73 -16.46
CA ASP A 103 -1.51 -8.18 -17.64
C ASP A 103 -2.87 -8.83 -17.29
N ALA A 104 -2.95 -9.53 -16.15
CA ALA A 104 -4.21 -10.15 -15.71
C ALA A 104 -5.31 -9.13 -15.39
N VAL A 105 -4.94 -7.91 -14.99
CA VAL A 105 -5.86 -6.81 -14.71
C VAL A 105 -6.21 -6.10 -16.02
N THR A 106 -5.21 -5.73 -16.83
CA THR A 106 -5.42 -5.06 -18.12
C THR A 106 -6.32 -5.87 -19.04
N LEU A 107 -6.15 -7.19 -19.14
CA LEU A 107 -7.00 -8.06 -19.98
C LEU A 107 -8.47 -8.07 -19.52
N ARG A 108 -8.72 -8.00 -18.20
CA ARG A 108 -10.10 -7.95 -17.67
C ARG A 108 -10.76 -6.60 -17.95
N VAL A 109 -10.02 -5.50 -17.85
CA VAL A 109 -10.56 -4.17 -18.15
C VAL A 109 -10.85 -4.04 -19.65
N VAL A 110 -9.93 -4.48 -20.53
CA VAL A 110 -10.16 -4.52 -21.99
C VAL A 110 -11.40 -5.33 -22.34
N ALA A 111 -11.63 -6.47 -21.68
CA ALA A 111 -12.83 -7.28 -21.91
C ALA A 111 -14.12 -6.65 -21.35
N SER A 112 -14.02 -5.71 -20.40
CA SER A 112 -15.17 -5.08 -19.71
C SER A 112 -15.51 -3.69 -20.27
N SER A 113 -14.62 -3.08 -21.04
CA SER A 113 -14.85 -1.79 -21.69
C SER A 113 -15.76 -1.98 -22.92
N PRO A 114 -17.02 -1.49 -22.93
CA PRO A 114 -17.80 -1.48 -24.14
C PRO A 114 -17.10 -0.56 -25.13
N PHE A 115 -16.65 -1.12 -26.25
CA PHE A 115 -16.16 -0.37 -27.40
C PHE A 115 -17.23 0.66 -27.78
N ARG A 116 -17.06 1.92 -27.35
CA ARG A 116 -17.91 3.02 -27.78
C ARG A 116 -17.32 3.51 -29.10
N LEU A 117 -17.87 2.97 -30.19
CA LEU A 117 -17.70 3.52 -31.54
C LEU A 117 -18.57 4.78 -31.62
N ASP A 118 -17.95 5.93 -31.81
CA ASP A 118 -18.52 7.11 -32.45
C ASP A 118 -17.56 7.55 -33.55
#